data_AF-A0A3G2S450-F1
#
_entry.id   AF-A0A3G2S450-F1
#
_cell.length_a   1.000
_cell.length_b   1.000
_cell.length_c   1.000
_cell.angle_alpha   90.00
_cell.angle_beta   90.00
_cell.angle_gamma   90.00
#
_symmetry.space_group_name_H-M   'P 1'
#
loop_
_entity.id
_entity.type
_entity.pdbx_description
1 polymer ?
#
loop_
_entity_poly.entity_id
_entity_poly.type
_entity_poly.pdbx_seq_one_letter_code
_entity_poly.pdbx_strand_id
1 'polypeptide(L)'
;MSASHEDAQETPASAAFQNPYDGHRSLTPSEQELLGEYARLSATTRRVAQLSTQLSSSTLHNHVLSELRAIERKMGLVLTLFKASVWAIVMQQSDADEEAQELEYQSRYDIIQEEPEDEWESTDAPDNQGYGW
;
A
#
# COMPACT_ATOMS: atom_id res chain seq x y z
N MET A 1 -6.93 50.53 29.06
CA MET A 1 -6.76 49.22 28.42
C MET A 1 -5.55 49.33 27.52
N SER A 2 -4.36 49.14 28.08
CA SER A 2 -3.08 49.22 27.35
C SER A 2 -2.49 47.83 27.39
N ALA A 3 -2.65 47.08 26.31
CA ALA A 3 -1.97 45.82 26.11
C ALA A 3 -0.58 46.13 25.55
N SER A 4 0.42 45.70 26.31
CA SER A 4 1.84 45.87 26.05
C SER A 4 2.29 45.10 24.83
N HIS A 5 3.19 45.74 24.07
CA HIS A 5 4.22 45.18 23.20
C HIS A 5 4.30 43.65 23.14
N GLU A 6 3.93 43.08 22.00
CA GLU A 6 4.43 41.78 21.54
C GLU A 6 5.88 41.97 21.07
N ASP A 7 6.82 41.48 21.88
CA ASP A 7 8.22 41.29 21.50
C ASP A 7 8.29 40.29 20.34
N ALA A 8 8.37 40.82 19.12
CA ALA A 8 8.84 40.06 17.97
C ALA A 8 10.34 39.77 18.20
N GLN A 9 10.65 38.53 18.60
CA GLN A 9 12.03 38.03 18.64
C GLN A 9 12.64 38.12 17.23
N GLU A 10 13.38 39.21 17.00
CA GLU A 10 14.33 39.32 15.90
C GLU A 10 15.28 38.13 15.97
N THR A 11 15.16 37.22 15.00
CA THR A 11 16.19 36.22 14.72
C THR A 11 17.51 36.96 14.52
N PRO A 12 18.56 36.73 15.32
CA PRO A 12 19.78 37.49 15.19
C PRO A 12 20.36 37.25 13.81
N ALA A 13 20.42 38.32 13.01
CA ALA A 13 21.09 38.34 11.72
C ALA A 13 22.44 37.65 11.88
N SER A 14 22.72 36.67 11.01
CA SER A 14 23.96 35.91 10.96
C SER A 14 25.13 36.84 11.29
N ALA A 15 25.76 36.65 12.46
CA ALA A 15 26.87 37.48 12.91
C ALA A 15 27.84 37.68 11.74
N ALA A 16 28.05 38.94 11.33
CA ALA A 16 28.91 39.25 10.21
C ALA A 16 30.27 38.59 10.46
N PHE A 17 30.78 37.84 9.49
CA PHE A 17 32.06 37.16 9.64
C PHE A 17 33.15 38.20 9.88
N GLN A 18 33.70 38.19 11.10
CA GLN A 18 34.85 39.02 11.45
C GLN A 18 36.11 38.30 11.02
N ASN A 19 36.91 38.92 10.15
CA ASN A 19 38.18 38.34 9.73
C ASN A 19 39.16 38.27 10.93
N PRO A 20 39.60 37.07 11.36
CA PRO A 20 40.50 36.93 12.50
C PRO A 20 41.94 37.41 12.20
N TYR A 21 42.26 37.64 10.92
CA TYR A 21 43.60 38.08 10.48
C TYR A 21 43.68 39.59 10.23
N ASP A 22 42.59 40.34 10.49
CA ASP A 22 42.57 41.79 10.30
C ASP A 22 43.53 42.49 11.26
N GLY A 23 44.40 43.37 10.73
CA GLY A 23 45.39 44.11 11.50
C GLY A 23 46.62 43.31 11.93
N HIS A 24 46.84 42.12 11.37
CA HIS A 24 48.00 41.28 11.73
C HIS A 24 49.32 41.89 11.23
N ARG A 25 50.20 42.27 12.17
CA ARG A 25 51.41 43.08 11.92
C ARG A 25 52.45 42.42 11.00
N SER A 26 52.37 41.10 10.82
CA SER A 26 53.27 40.28 10.00
C SER A 26 52.73 39.93 8.61
N LEU A 27 51.50 40.34 8.30
CA LEU A 27 50.82 40.00 7.05
C LEU A 27 50.57 41.28 6.25
N THR A 28 50.73 41.21 4.94
CA THR A 28 50.31 42.28 4.05
C THR A 28 48.77 42.36 4.01
N PRO A 29 48.17 43.52 3.67
CA PRO A 29 46.72 43.66 3.64
C PRO A 29 46.01 42.63 2.74
N SER A 30 46.59 42.30 1.59
CA SER A 30 46.04 41.28 0.68
C SER A 30 46.11 39.86 1.24
N GLU A 31 47.17 39.53 1.99
CA GLU A 31 47.28 38.23 2.65
C GLU A 31 46.25 38.07 3.77
N GLN A 32 45.97 39.16 4.51
CA GLN A 32 44.95 39.17 5.56
C GLN A 32 43.55 38.92 4.98
N GLU A 33 43.21 39.58 3.87
CA GLU A 33 41.94 39.39 3.17
C GLU A 33 41.80 37.95 2.65
N LEU A 34 42.84 37.44 1.97
CA LEU A 34 42.85 36.07 1.44
C LEU A 34 42.65 35.03 2.55
N LEU A 35 43.42 35.12 3.64
CA LEU A 35 43.29 34.19 4.77
C LEU A 35 41.94 34.31 5.49
N GLY A 36 41.38 35.52 5.53
CA GLY A 36 40.03 35.76 6.02
C GLY A 36 38.97 35.02 5.20
N GLU A 37 39.04 35.11 3.88
CA GLU A 37 38.12 34.39 2.99
C GLU A 37 38.30 32.86 3.07
N TYR A 38 39.53 32.36 3.20
CA TYR A 38 39.77 30.94 3.46
C TYR A 38 39.20 30.48 4.81
N ALA A 39 39.34 31.30 5.87
CA ALA A 39 38.73 31.00 7.15
C ALA A 39 37.20 30.96 7.06
N ARG A 40 36.60 31.90 6.31
CA ARG A 40 35.15 31.91 6.03
C ARG A 40 34.73 30.65 5.28
N LEU A 41 35.44 30.29 4.20
CA LEU A 41 35.15 29.12 3.39
C LEU A 41 35.28 27.83 4.20
N SER A 42 36.36 27.68 4.97
CA SER A 42 36.55 26.47 5.79
C SER A 42 35.44 26.33 6.85
N ALA A 43 34.98 27.43 7.43
CA ALA A 43 33.85 27.44 8.37
C ALA A 43 32.54 27.04 7.68
N THR A 44 32.26 27.56 6.48
CA THR A 44 31.07 27.16 5.71
C THR A 44 31.13 25.71 5.27
N THR A 45 32.28 25.22 4.77
CA THR A 45 32.49 23.81 4.43
C THR A 45 32.28 22.90 5.64
N ARG A 46 32.80 23.27 6.82
CA ARG A 46 32.60 22.51 8.06
C ARG A 46 31.13 22.46 8.45
N ARG A 47 30.40 23.57 8.33
CA ARG A 47 28.96 23.62 8.57
C ARG A 47 28.19 22.72 7.61
N VAL A 48 28.53 22.76 6.31
CA VAL A 48 27.91 21.88 5.30
C VAL A 48 28.19 20.41 5.62
N ALA A 49 29.42 20.05 6.00
CA ALA A 49 29.76 18.67 6.37
C ALA A 49 28.98 18.20 7.62
N GLN A 50 28.83 19.07 8.63
CA GLN A 50 28.04 18.77 9.83
C GLN A 50 26.56 18.55 9.48
N LEU A 51 25.97 19.45 8.68
CA LEU A 51 24.58 19.31 8.24
C LEU A 51 24.38 18.05 7.39
N SER A 52 25.31 17.76 6.48
CA SER A 52 25.29 16.53 5.67
C SER A 52 25.35 15.29 6.56
N THR A 53 26.18 15.28 7.60
CA THR A 53 26.26 14.16 8.54
C THR A 53 24.98 14.01 9.36
N GLN A 54 24.36 15.12 9.78
CA GLN A 54 23.08 15.09 10.50
C GLN A 54 21.94 14.56 9.62
N LEU A 55 21.84 15.04 8.38
CA LEU A 55 20.85 14.59 7.40
C LEU A 55 21.07 13.14 6.97
N SER A 56 22.34 12.74 6.79
CA SER A 56 22.71 11.35 6.49
C SER A 56 22.56 10.45 7.72
N SER A 57 22.42 11.01 8.93
CA SER A 57 22.30 10.20 10.13
C SER A 57 21.09 9.27 10.01
N SER A 58 21.32 8.00 10.36
CA SER A 58 20.33 6.94 10.24
C SER A 58 19.12 7.18 11.16
N THR A 59 19.24 8.04 12.18
CA THR A 59 18.19 8.25 13.19
C THR A 59 16.86 8.76 12.61
N LEU A 60 16.90 9.82 11.79
CA LEU A 60 15.72 10.35 11.10
C LEU A 60 15.11 9.32 10.14
N HIS A 61 15.97 8.64 9.37
CA HIS A 61 15.53 7.60 8.43
C HIS A 61 14.88 6.42 9.15
N ASN A 62 15.44 5.97 10.27
CA ASN A 62 14.90 4.86 11.07
C ASN A 62 13.52 5.19 11.64
N HIS A 63 13.30 6.44 12.06
CA HIS A 63 12.00 6.86 12.56
C HIS A 63 10.92 6.74 11.48
N VAL A 64 11.16 7.31 10.29
CA VAL A 64 10.21 7.21 9.15
C VAL A 64 9.98 5.76 8.73
N LEU A 65 11.04 4.95 8.66
CA LEU A 65 10.92 3.52 8.35
C LEU A 65 10.11 2.75 9.40
N SER A 66 10.23 3.12 10.68
CA SER A 66 9.44 2.49 11.74
C SER A 66 7.95 2.79 11.63
N GLU A 67 7.60 4.04 11.26
CA GLU A 67 6.22 4.45 11.02
C GLU A 67 5.64 3.76 9.79
N LEU A 68 6.39 3.71 8.68
CA LEU A 68 6.00 2.98 7.48
C LEU A 68 5.73 1.51 7.77
N ARG A 69 6.61 0.85 8.54
CA ARG A 69 6.44 -0.56 8.92
C ARG A 69 5.21 -0.77 9.81
N ALA A 70 4.85 0.20 10.64
CA ALA A 70 3.62 0.14 11.42
C ALA A 70 2.38 0.23 10.53
N ILE A 71 2.40 1.09 9.53
CA ILE A 71 1.31 1.24 8.55
C ILE A 71 1.19 -0.02 7.68
N GLU A 72 2.30 -0.54 7.17
CA GLU A 72 2.37 -1.76 6.37
C GLU A 72 1.67 -2.94 7.06
N ARG A 73 1.96 -3.16 8.35
CA ARG A 73 1.32 -4.24 9.11
C ARG A 73 -0.18 -4.06 9.25
N LYS A 74 -0.65 -2.83 9.50
CA LYS A 74 -2.08 -2.54 9.64
C LYS A 74 -2.81 -2.72 8.31
N MET A 75 -2.27 -2.16 7.23
CA MET A 75 -2.85 -2.29 5.89
C MET A 75 -2.79 -3.72 5.37
N GLY A 76 -1.70 -4.44 5.64
CA GLY A 76 -1.57 -5.86 5.33
C GLY A 76 -2.64 -6.69 6.02
N LEU A 77 -2.91 -6.44 7.30
CA LEU A 77 -3.99 -7.10 8.05
C LEU A 77 -5.37 -6.77 7.48
N VAL A 78 -5.63 -5.50 7.16
CA VAL A 78 -6.89 -5.09 6.53
C VAL A 78 -7.09 -5.79 5.18
N LEU A 79 -6.05 -5.84 4.35
CA LEU A 79 -6.10 -6.47 3.04
C LEU A 79 -6.32 -7.98 3.14
N THR A 80 -5.66 -8.67 4.08
CA THR A 80 -5.84 -10.11 4.27
C THR A 80 -7.24 -10.43 4.78
N LEU A 81 -7.75 -9.68 5.76
CA LEU A 81 -9.13 -9.84 6.25
C LEU A 81 -10.15 -9.56 5.14
N PHE A 82 -9.94 -8.51 4.36
CA PHE A 82 -10.81 -8.18 3.24
C PHE A 82 -10.79 -9.26 2.14
N LYS A 83 -9.60 -9.77 1.78
CA LYS A 83 -9.52 -10.89 0.83
C LYS A 83 -10.21 -12.13 1.36
N ALA A 84 -10.00 -12.47 2.63
CA ALA A 84 -10.65 -13.61 3.25
C ALA A 84 -12.17 -13.44 3.28
N SER A 85 -12.69 -12.25 3.59
CA SER A 85 -14.13 -11.98 3.61
C SER A 85 -14.75 -12.07 2.22
N VAL A 86 -14.09 -11.50 1.21
CA VAL A 86 -14.56 -11.59 -0.18
C VAL A 86 -14.55 -13.04 -0.65
N TRP A 87 -13.46 -13.77 -0.40
CA TRP A 87 -13.37 -15.17 -0.78
C TRP A 87 -14.42 -16.03 -0.09
N ALA A 88 -14.67 -15.83 1.20
CA ALA A 88 -15.73 -16.54 1.92
C ALA A 88 -17.11 -16.30 1.31
N ILE A 89 -17.44 -15.05 0.94
CA ILE A 89 -18.73 -14.71 0.31
C ILE A 89 -18.83 -15.32 -1.10
N VAL A 90 -17.78 -15.20 -1.91
CA VAL A 90 -17.76 -15.75 -3.27
C VAL A 90 -17.87 -17.28 -3.23
N MET A 91 -17.19 -17.93 -2.30
CA MET A 91 -17.27 -19.38 -2.11
C MET A 91 -18.68 -19.79 -1.68
N GLN A 92 -19.29 -19.09 -0.73
CA GLN A 92 -20.67 -19.38 -0.31
C GLN A 92 -21.68 -19.23 -1.46
N GLN A 93 -21.44 -18.31 -2.41
CA GLN A 93 -22.28 -18.16 -3.59
C GLN A 93 -22.04 -19.28 -4.60
N SER A 94 -20.79 -19.66 -4.86
CA SER A 94 -20.50 -20.78 -5.77
C SER A 94 -21.08 -22.08 -5.25
N ASP A 95 -20.95 -22.37 -3.96
CA ASP A 95 -21.48 -23.60 -3.35
C ASP A 95 -23.02 -23.64 -3.47
N ALA A 96 -23.71 -22.52 -3.23
CA ALA A 96 -25.16 -22.44 -3.37
C ALA A 96 -25.65 -22.55 -4.82
N ASP A 97 -24.91 -21.96 -5.77
CA ASP A 97 -25.22 -22.07 -7.20
C ASP A 97 -24.98 -23.51 -7.71
N GLU A 98 -23.96 -24.21 -7.19
CA GLU A 98 -23.67 -25.62 -7.48
C GLU A 98 -24.78 -26.54 -6.93
N GLU A 99 -25.18 -26.38 -5.67
CA GLU A 99 -26.29 -27.14 -5.06
C GLU A 99 -27.61 -26.94 -5.83
N ALA A 100 -27.92 -25.71 -6.25
CA ALA A 100 -29.11 -25.42 -7.03
C ALA A 100 -29.09 -26.11 -8.41
N GLN A 101 -27.93 -26.13 -9.06
CA GLN A 101 -27.75 -26.85 -10.33
C GLN A 101 -27.88 -28.36 -10.14
N GLU A 102 -27.27 -28.94 -9.10
CA GLU A 102 -27.37 -30.37 -8.79
C GLU A 102 -28.83 -30.80 -8.56
N LEU A 103 -29.62 -29.99 -7.85
CA LEU A 103 -31.05 -30.23 -7.67
C LEU A 103 -31.83 -30.14 -8.99
N GLU A 104 -31.52 -29.18 -9.86
CA GLU A 104 -32.14 -29.09 -11.19
C GLU A 104 -31.78 -30.31 -12.04
N TYR A 105 -30.52 -30.74 -12.04
CA TYR A 105 -30.09 -31.96 -12.72
C TYR A 105 -30.80 -33.17 -12.15
N GLN A 106 -30.86 -33.31 -10.82
CA GLN A 106 -31.53 -34.44 -10.17
C GLN A 106 -33.02 -34.48 -10.49
N SER A 107 -33.71 -33.34 -10.44
CA SER A 107 -35.11 -33.23 -10.84
C SER A 107 -35.32 -33.55 -12.31
N ARG A 108 -34.44 -33.08 -13.21
CA ARG A 108 -34.46 -33.44 -14.64
C ARG A 108 -34.29 -34.94 -14.84
N TYR A 109 -33.37 -35.58 -14.11
CA TYR A 109 -33.15 -37.02 -14.18
C TYR A 109 -34.37 -37.81 -13.67
N ASP A 110 -34.99 -37.38 -12.57
CA ASP A 110 -36.20 -38.01 -12.02
C ASP A 110 -37.35 -37.93 -13.03
N ILE A 111 -37.57 -36.76 -13.66
CA ILE A 111 -38.59 -36.55 -14.71
C ILE A 111 -38.35 -37.43 -15.95
N ILE A 112 -37.09 -37.71 -16.32
CA ILE A 112 -36.76 -38.57 -17.46
C ILE A 112 -36.93 -40.06 -17.12
N GLN A 113 -36.74 -40.46 -15.86
CA GLN A 113 -37.03 -41.84 -15.41
C GLN A 113 -38.53 -42.08 -15.19
N GLU A 114 -39.29 -41.06 -14.79
CA GLU A 114 -40.76 -41.07 -14.78
C GLU A 114 -41.36 -40.91 -16.20
N GLU A 115 -40.73 -41.45 -17.25
CA GLU A 115 -41.46 -41.72 -18.48
C GLU A 115 -42.53 -42.78 -18.15
N PRO A 116 -43.82 -42.54 -18.42
CA PRO A 116 -44.82 -43.58 -18.20
C PRO A 116 -44.46 -44.77 -19.10
N GLU A 117 -44.12 -45.91 -18.50
CA GLU A 117 -43.88 -47.18 -19.22
C GLU A 117 -45.14 -47.73 -19.93
N ASP A 118 -46.23 -46.96 -19.97
CA ASP A 118 -47.54 -47.40 -20.44
C ASP A 118 -48.06 -46.54 -21.61
N GLU A 119 -47.49 -46.69 -22.80
CA GLU A 119 -48.29 -46.64 -24.05
C GLU A 119 -47.58 -47.33 -25.23
N TRP A 120 -47.18 -48.59 -25.08
CA TRP A 120 -47.26 -49.53 -26.20
C TRP A 120 -48.55 -50.32 -26.04
N GLU A 121 -49.70 -49.63 -26.10
CA GLU A 121 -50.98 -50.31 -26.31
C GLU A 121 -50.92 -50.96 -27.69
N SER A 122 -50.68 -52.26 -27.67
CA SER A 122 -50.55 -53.16 -28.82
C SER A 122 -51.77 -53.01 -29.72
N THR A 123 -51.68 -52.12 -30.69
CA THR A 123 -52.67 -51.99 -31.75
C THR A 123 -52.33 -53.04 -32.80
N ASP A 124 -53.18 -54.06 -32.85
CA ASP A 124 -53.34 -55.05 -33.92
C ASP A 124 -52.31 -56.19 -34.01
N ALA A 125 -52.43 -57.17 -33.12
CA ALA A 125 -52.03 -58.54 -33.42
C ALA A 125 -53.08 -59.20 -34.34
N PRO A 126 -52.74 -59.73 -35.53
CA PRO A 126 -53.71 -60.43 -36.36
C PRO A 126 -54.07 -61.78 -35.74
N ASP A 127 -55.38 -62.01 -35.58
CA ASP A 127 -55.96 -63.26 -35.09
C ASP A 127 -55.46 -64.46 -35.92
N ASN A 128 -54.64 -65.30 -35.29
CA ASN A 128 -54.32 -66.63 -35.76
C ASN A 128 -55.50 -67.57 -35.50
N GLN A 129 -56.46 -67.59 -36.44
CA GLN A 129 -57.46 -68.66 -36.52
C GLN A 129 -57.05 -69.66 -37.59
N GLY A 130 -56.59 -70.82 -37.13
CA GLY A 130 -56.32 -71.97 -37.97
C GLY A 130 -57.57 -72.44 -38.71
N TYR A 131 -57.43 -72.66 -40.02
CA TYR A 131 -58.25 -73.59 -40.76
C TYR A 131 -57.34 -74.68 -41.33
N GLY A 132 -57.53 -75.91 -40.84
CA GLY A 132 -57.11 -77.09 -41.57
C GLY A 132 -58.02 -77.28 -42.79
N TRP A 133 -57.42 -77.53 -43.95
CA TRP A 133 -57.39 -78.79 -44.72
C TRP A 133 -56.27 -78.68 -45.75
#